data_AF-A0A183SDG3-F1
#
_entry.id   AF-A0A183SDG3-F1
#
_cell.length_a   1.000
_cell.length_b   1.000
_cell.length_c   1.000
_cell.angle_alpha   90.00
_cell.angle_beta   90.00
_cell.angle_gamma   90.00
#
_symmetry.space_group_name_H-M   'P 1'
#
loop_
_entity.id
_entity.type
_entity.pdbx_description
1 polymer ?
#
loop_
_entity_poly.entity_id
_entity_poly.type
_entity_poly.pdbx_seq_one_letter_code
_entity_poly.pdbx_strand_id
1 'polypeptide(L)'
;MLVETNQLHKAYIDRPTTANKIAFYRSRRLVKKRLQEMQDTWMTRKAEEIQGYANQNVCKNFFSATKAVYGPPVKGAAPLLSADGRTLRTEKTQILK
;
A
#
# COMPACT_ATOMS: atom_id res chain seq x y z
N MET A 1 35.44 16.17 22.55
CA MET A 1 35.36 16.68 21.16
C MET A 1 34.34 16.00 20.26
N LEU A 2 34.50 14.73 19.83
CA LEU A 2 33.54 14.08 18.90
C LEU A 2 32.19 13.72 19.56
N VAL A 3 32.19 13.41 20.85
CA VAL A 3 30.98 13.09 21.63
C VAL A 3 30.17 14.35 21.90
N GLU A 4 30.81 15.45 22.29
CA GLU A 4 30.15 16.73 22.56
C GLU A 4 29.55 17.37 21.31
N THR A 5 30.24 17.29 20.16
CA THR A 5 29.70 17.77 18.88
C THR A 5 28.49 16.95 18.43
N ASN A 6 28.51 15.63 18.64
CA ASN A 6 27.33 14.78 18.40
C ASN A 6 26.18 15.08 19.38
N GLN A 7 26.46 15.34 20.65
CA GLN A 7 25.43 15.73 21.63
C GLN A 7 24.80 17.08 21.29
N LEU A 8 25.59 18.08 20.89
CA LEU A 8 25.08 19.38 20.46
C LEU A 8 24.28 19.28 19.17
N HIS A 9 24.72 18.45 18.22
CA HIS A 9 23.96 18.17 17.01
C HIS A 9 22.61 17.49 17.32
N LYS A 10 22.59 16.50 18.21
CA LYS A 10 21.34 15.88 18.67
C LYS A 10 20.43 16.88 19.40
N ALA A 11 20.96 17.72 20.28
CA ALA A 11 20.20 18.76 20.96
C ALA A 11 19.62 19.82 19.99
N TYR A 12 20.31 20.10 18.89
CA TYR A 12 19.82 20.96 17.81
C TYR A 12 18.66 20.32 17.03
N ILE A 13 18.79 19.03 16.70
CA ILE A 13 17.74 18.25 16.02
C ILE A 13 16.51 18.09 16.91
N ASP A 14 16.72 17.86 18.21
CA ASP A 14 15.65 17.67 19.21
C ASP A 14 14.96 18.98 19.64
N ARG A 15 15.42 20.14 19.16
CA ARG A 15 14.77 21.44 19.41
C ARG A 15 13.95 21.88 18.19
N PRO A 16 12.68 21.45 18.07
CA PRO A 16 11.85 21.87 16.95
C PRO A 16 11.36 23.31 17.14
N THR A 17 11.99 24.25 16.45
CA THR A 17 11.46 25.61 16.28
C THR A 17 10.14 25.56 15.49
N THR A 18 9.23 26.50 15.72
CA THR A 18 7.95 26.63 14.97
C THR A 18 8.16 26.58 13.45
N ALA A 19 9.22 27.22 12.94
CA ALA A 19 9.60 27.17 11.52
C ALA A 19 9.92 25.75 11.04
N ASN A 20 10.68 24.96 11.82
CA ASN A 20 11.03 23.58 11.48
C ASN A 20 9.79 22.67 11.46
N LYS A 21 8.86 22.86 12.41
CA LYS A 21 7.58 22.14 12.41
C LYS A 21 6.78 22.47 11.14
N ILE A 22 6.67 23.76 10.79
CA ILE A 22 5.95 24.20 9.57
C ILE A 22 6.60 23.60 8.31
N ALA A 23 7.92 23.65 8.20
CA ALA A 23 8.65 23.07 7.08
C ALA A 23 8.42 21.56 6.97
N PHE A 24 8.47 20.82 8.08
CA PHE A 24 8.20 19.39 8.11
C PHE A 24 6.79 19.05 7.63
N TYR A 25 5.75 19.73 8.13
CA TYR A 25 4.37 19.48 7.70
C TYR A 25 4.15 19.82 6.22
N ARG A 26 4.80 20.87 5.71
CA ARG A 26 4.77 21.21 4.27
C ARG A 26 5.41 20.10 3.43
N SER A 27 6.59 19.63 3.80
CA SER A 27 7.27 18.52 3.13
C SER A 27 6.42 17.24 3.16
N ARG A 28 5.86 16.90 4.33
CA ARG A 28 4.96 15.74 4.46
C ARG A 28 3.73 15.85 3.57
N ARG A 29 3.09 17.03 3.50
CA ARG A 29 1.95 17.27 2.60
C ARG A 29 2.34 17.10 1.13
N LEU A 30 3.51 17.61 0.74
CA LEU A 30 4.00 17.48 -0.64
C LEU A 30 4.23 16.01 -1.02
N VAL A 31 4.89 15.24 -0.16
CA VAL A 31 5.14 13.82 -0.40
C VAL A 31 3.82 13.05 -0.49
N LYS A 32 2.88 13.30 0.42
CA LYS A 32 1.54 12.69 0.36
C LYS A 32 0.80 13.03 -0.93
N LYS A 33 0.85 14.29 -1.37
CA LYS A 33 0.21 14.75 -2.60
C LYS A 33 0.78 14.05 -3.83
N ARG A 34 2.11 13.96 -3.94
CA ARG A 34 2.77 13.25 -5.05
C ARG A 34 2.45 11.76 -5.06
N LEU A 35 2.40 11.13 -3.88
CA LEU A 35 2.00 9.73 -3.78
C LEU A 35 0.57 9.52 -4.26
N GLN A 36 -0.35 10.40 -3.85
CA GLN A 36 -1.73 10.36 -4.32
C GLN A 36 -1.82 10.55 -5.83
N GLU A 37 -1.15 11.55 -6.39
CA GLU A 37 -1.13 11.80 -7.84
C GLU A 37 -0.59 10.59 -8.63
N MET A 38 0.43 9.92 -8.10
CA MET A 38 0.98 8.71 -8.71
C MET A 38 -0.01 7.54 -8.66
N GLN A 39 -0.70 7.36 -7.53
CA GLN A 39 -1.74 6.35 -7.38
C GLN A 39 -2.92 6.62 -8.30
N ASP A 40 -3.41 7.87 -8.35
CA ASP A 40 -4.51 8.28 -9.20
C ASP A 40 -4.16 8.06 -10.68
N THR A 41 -2.95 8.45 -11.10
CA THR A 41 -2.47 8.22 -12.47
C THR A 41 -2.46 6.73 -12.83
N TRP A 42 -2.00 5.87 -11.92
CA TRP A 42 -2.01 4.43 -12.13
C TRP A 42 -3.45 3.88 -12.19
N MET A 43 -4.34 4.34 -11.31
CA MET A 43 -5.75 3.94 -11.28
C MET A 43 -6.49 4.35 -12.56
N THR A 44 -6.29 5.58 -13.04
CA THR A 44 -6.87 6.05 -14.31
C THR A 44 -6.46 5.17 -15.47
N ARG A 45 -5.16 4.86 -15.61
CA ARG A 45 -4.65 3.97 -16.67
C ARG A 45 -5.25 2.57 -16.58
N LYS A 46 -5.40 2.03 -15.36
CA LYS A 46 -6.01 0.71 -15.15
C LYS A 46 -7.50 0.70 -15.49
N ALA A 47 -8.22 1.78 -15.17
CA ALA A 47 -9.63 1.93 -15.54
C ALA A 47 -9.81 1.99 -17.06
N GLU A 48 -8.98 2.76 -17.77
CA GLU A 48 -8.98 2.84 -19.24
C GLU A 48 -8.70 1.48 -19.89
N GLU A 49 -7.71 0.74 -19.39
CA GLU A 49 -7.39 -0.61 -19.87
C GLU A 49 -8.58 -1.57 -19.72
N ILE A 50 -9.19 -1.61 -18.53
CA ILE A 50 -10.35 -2.45 -18.23
C ILE A 50 -11.54 -2.06 -19.11
N GLN A 51 -11.81 -0.76 -19.25
CA GLN A 51 -12.89 -0.26 -20.11
C GLN A 51 -12.63 -0.59 -21.59
N GLY A 52 -11.39 -0.51 -22.06
CA GLY A 52 -10.99 -0.91 -23.41
C GLY A 52 -11.34 -2.37 -23.71
N TYR A 53 -11.04 -3.28 -22.78
CA TYR A 53 -11.41 -4.69 -22.93
C TYR A 53 -12.92 -4.93 -22.91
N ALA A 54 -13.66 -4.17 -22.08
CA ALA A 54 -15.12 -4.24 -22.04
C ALA A 54 -15.73 -3.81 -23.38
N ASN A 55 -15.27 -2.66 -23.92
CA ASN A 55 -15.75 -2.11 -25.18
C ASN A 55 -15.48 -3.03 -26.38
N GLN A 56 -14.36 -3.76 -26.35
CA GLN A 56 -13.99 -4.72 -27.40
C GLN A 56 -14.61 -6.12 -27.20
N ASN A 57 -15.46 -6.31 -26.17
CA ASN A 57 -16.06 -7.59 -25.78
C ASN A 57 -15.02 -8.71 -25.54
N VAL A 58 -13.81 -8.35 -25.08
CA VAL A 58 -12.73 -9.30 -24.81
C VAL A 58 -12.80 -9.75 -23.35
N CYS A 59 -13.79 -10.59 -23.04
CA CYS A 59 -14.11 -11.03 -21.67
C CYS A 59 -12.93 -11.64 -20.91
N LYS A 60 -12.06 -12.40 -21.58
CA LYS A 60 -10.88 -13.03 -20.95
C LYS A 60 -9.90 -12.00 -20.38
N ASN A 61 -9.64 -10.94 -21.14
CA ASN A 61 -8.69 -9.90 -20.75
C ASN A 61 -9.31 -8.97 -19.70
N PHE A 62 -10.60 -8.64 -19.84
CA PHE A 62 -11.35 -7.90 -18.83
C PHE A 62 -11.28 -8.57 -17.44
N PHE A 63 -11.56 -9.89 -17.38
CA PHE A 63 -11.50 -10.64 -16.13
C PHE A 63 -10.07 -10.71 -15.56
N SER A 64 -9.08 -10.89 -16.43
CA SER A 64 -7.67 -10.95 -16.03
C SER A 64 -7.18 -9.62 -15.46
N ALA A 65 -7.53 -8.49 -16.10
CA ALA A 65 -7.17 -7.15 -15.65
C ALA A 65 -7.88 -6.78 -14.34
N THR A 66 -9.16 -7.10 -14.21
CA THR A 66 -9.92 -6.85 -12.97
C THR A 66 -9.33 -7.65 -11.79
N LYS A 67 -8.94 -8.90 -12.02
CA LYS A 67 -8.27 -9.73 -11.03
C LYS A 67 -6.86 -9.21 -10.69
N ALA A 68 -6.16 -8.56 -11.61
CA ALA A 68 -4.86 -7.97 -11.33
C ALA A 68 -4.95 -6.74 -10.40
N VAL A 69 -6.07 -5.98 -10.46
CA VAL A 69 -6.29 -4.80 -9.62
C VAL A 69 -6.87 -5.16 -8.25
N TYR A 70 -7.87 -6.04 -8.21
CA TYR A 70 -8.62 -6.35 -6.99
C TYR A 70 -8.37 -7.76 -6.44
N GLY A 71 -7.64 -8.60 -7.18
CA GLY A 71 -7.39 -9.97 -6.77
C GLY A 71 -6.35 -10.08 -5.66
N PRO A 72 -6.40 -11.13 -4.84
CA PRO A 72 -5.40 -11.40 -3.83
C PRO A 72 -3.98 -11.46 -4.44
N PRO A 73 -2.97 -10.80 -3.83
CA PRO A 73 -1.58 -10.78 -4.33
C PRO A 73 -0.94 -12.18 -4.38
N VAL A 74 -1.42 -13.08 -3.53
CA VAL A 74 -1.01 -14.48 -3.45
C VAL A 74 -2.25 -15.32 -3.70
N LYS A 75 -2.13 -16.44 -4.43
CA LYS A 75 -3.16 -17.49 -4.47
C LYS A 75 -3.25 -18.14 -3.09
N GLY A 76 -3.83 -17.42 -2.12
CA GLY A 76 -4.14 -17.94 -0.81
C GLY A 76 -5.29 -18.94 -0.94
N ALA A 77 -5.16 -20.09 -0.28
CA ALA A 77 -6.32 -20.90 0.01
C ALA A 77 -7.31 -20.03 0.80
N ALA A 78 -8.60 -20.10 0.47
CA ALA A 78 -9.62 -19.41 1.24
C ALA A 78 -9.49 -19.83 2.72
N PRO A 79 -9.40 -18.89 3.68
CA PRO A 79 -9.35 -19.25 5.08
C PRO A 79 -10.61 -20.04 5.45
N LEU A 80 -10.44 -21.29 5.89
CA LEU A 80 -11.56 -22.10 6.38
C LEU A 80 -11.71 -21.87 7.88
N LEU A 81 -12.95 -21.61 8.31
CA LEU A 81 -13.32 -21.57 9.72
C LEU A 81 -13.21 -22.97 10.32
N SER A 82 -12.53 -23.08 11.45
CA SER A 82 -12.52 -24.29 12.27
C SER A 82 -13.90 -24.55 12.90
N ALA A 83 -14.16 -25.79 13.31
CA ALA A 83 -15.44 -26.19 13.90
C ALA A 83 -15.77 -25.46 15.23
N ASP A 84 -14.76 -25.00 15.96
CA ASP A 84 -14.90 -24.20 17.18
C ASP A 84 -15.07 -22.69 16.90
N GLY A 85 -15.04 -22.27 15.62
CA GLY A 85 -15.35 -20.91 15.17
C GLY A 85 -14.31 -19.84 15.54
N ARG A 86 -13.20 -20.20 16.19
CA ARG A 86 -12.21 -19.25 16.71
C ARG A 86 -10.94 -19.13 15.87
N THR A 87 -10.65 -20.08 14.98
CA THR A 87 -9.43 -20.07 14.17
C THR A 87 -9.71 -20.11 12.67
N LEU A 88 -9.00 -19.26 11.93
CA LEU A 88 -8.97 -19.27 10.47
C LEU A 88 -7.78 -20.09 10.00
N ARG A 89 -8.03 -21.14 9.23
CA ARG A 89 -6.98 -22.03 8.71
C ARG A 89 -6.53 -21.56 7.34
N THR A 90 -5.29 -21.07 7.27
CA THR A 90 -4.69 -20.52 6.04
C THR A 90 -3.65 -21.45 5.41
N GLU A 91 -3.13 -22.42 6.17
CA GLU A 91 -2.11 -23.36 5.71
C GLU A 91 -2.74 -24.65 5.13
N LYS A 92 -2.23 -25.07 3.96
CA LYS A 92 -2.70 -26.26 3.23
C LYS A 92 -2.54 -27.56 4.04
N THR A 93 -1.46 -27.65 4.83
CA THR A 93 -1.13 -28.76 5.75
C THR A 93 -2.09 -28.84 6.93
N GLN A 94 -2.70 -27.72 7.30
CA GLN A 94 -3.72 -27.71 8.33
C GLN A 94 -5.05 -28.17 7.70
N ILE A 95 -5.48 -27.58 6.58
CA ILE A 95 -6.78 -27.88 5.95
C ILE A 95 -6.97 -29.37 5.62
N LEU A 96 -5.93 -30.05 5.15
CA LEU A 96 -5.96 -31.47 4.77
C LEU A 96 -5.41 -32.33 5.91
N LYS A 97 -6.31 -32.83 6.76
CA LYS A 97 -6.03 -33.96 7.66
C LYS A 97 -7.05 -35.05 7.39
#